data_AF-A0A7X3S382-F1
#
_entry.id   AF-A0A7X3S382-F1
#
_cell.length_a   1.000
_cell.length_b   1.000
_cell.length_c   1.000
_cell.angle_alpha   90.00
_cell.angle_beta   90.00
_cell.angle_gamma   90.00
#
_symmetry.space_group_name_H-M   'P 1'
#
loop_
_entity.id
_entity.type
_entity.pdbx_description
1 polymer ?
#
loop_
_entity_poly.entity_id
_entity_poly.type
_entity_poly.pdbx_seq_one_letter_code
_entity_poly.pdbx_strand_id
1 'polypeptide(L)' 'MTGSHGRKMVSVMRGIMMLCDTCYQDALEEKLTDDRNYVENYEALFDVLCPGCEDINRPLVDDMLGSSE' A
#
# COMPACT_ATOMS: atom_id res chain seq x y z
N MET A 1 -11.44 17.60 -5.68
CA MET A 1 -9.99 17.72 -5.94
C MET A 1 -9.28 16.80 -4.96
N THR A 2 -9.04 15.55 -5.36
CA THR A 2 -8.34 14.57 -4.51
C THR A 2 -6.85 14.89 -4.58
N GLY A 3 -6.42 15.79 -3.70
CA GLY A 3 -5.02 16.18 -3.59
C GLY A 3 -4.18 14.97 -3.22
N SER A 4 -3.17 14.65 -4.03
CA SER A 4 -2.12 13.68 -3.68
C SER A 4 -1.18 14.20 -2.56
N HIS A 5 -1.63 15.16 -1.74
CA HIS A 5 -0.90 15.67 -0.59
C HIS A 5 -1.16 14.74 0.60
N GLY A 6 -0.26 13.80 0.86
CA GLY A 6 -0.30 12.99 2.09
C GLY A 6 -0.16 11.48 1.90
N ARG A 7 0.41 10.99 0.80
CA ARG A 7 0.70 9.56 0.69
C ARG A 7 1.70 9.15 1.79
N LYS A 8 1.34 8.17 2.59
CA LYS A 8 2.14 7.66 3.72
C LYS A 8 2.82 6.38 3.29
N MET A 9 4.07 6.23 3.72
CA MET A 9 4.83 5.01 3.45
C MET A 9 4.78 4.14 4.68
N VAL A 10 4.41 2.87 4.50
CA VAL A 10 4.50 1.83 5.52
C VAL A 10 5.45 0.75 5.04
N SER A 11 6.20 0.17 5.97
CA SER A 11 7.08 -0.95 5.68
C SER A 11 6.32 -2.25 5.93
N VAL A 12 6.40 -3.19 5.00
CA VAL A 12 5.88 -4.56 5.10
C VAL A 12 7.02 -5.54 4.92
N MET A 13 6.81 -6.81 5.26
CA MET A 13 7.83 -7.85 5.11
C MET A 13 8.37 -7.99 3.67
N ARG A 14 7.55 -7.64 2.67
CA ARG A 14 7.90 -7.67 1.23
C ARG A 14 8.51 -6.37 0.70
N GLY A 15 8.59 -5.30 1.49
CA GLY A 15 9.06 -4.00 1.02
C GLY A 15 8.37 -2.80 1.64
N ILE A 16 8.15 -1.76 0.84
CA ILE A 16 7.50 -0.50 1.22
C ILE A 16 6.24 -0.34 0.39
N MET A 17 5.13 -0.05 1.06
CA MET A 17 3.85 0.25 0.44
C MET A 17 3.52 1.73 0.62
N MET A 18 2.89 2.30 -0.40
CA MET A 18 2.42 3.68 -0.43
C MET A 18 0.91 3.72 -0.26
N LEU A 19 0.46 4.24 0.88
CA LEU A 19 -0.94 4.36 1.24
C LEU A 19 -1.44 5.78 1.03
N CYS A 20 -2.72 5.92 0.69
CA CYS A 20 -3.41 7.19 0.85
C CYS A 20 -3.64 7.51 2.34
N ASP A 21 -3.92 8.78 2.64
CA ASP A 21 -4.16 9.23 4.02
C ASP A 21 -5.26 8.41 4.72
N THR A 22 -6.35 8.12 4.00
CA THR A 22 -7.48 7.33 4.52
C THR A 22 -7.08 5.91 4.89
N CYS A 23 -6.43 5.16 3.99
CA CYS A 23 -6.01 3.78 4.29
C CYS A 23 -4.93 3.74 5.37
N TYR A 24 -4.12 4.78 5.49
CA TYR A 24 -3.15 4.89 6.57
C TYR A 24 -3.83 5.13 7.93
N GLN A 25 -4.87 5.98 7.98
CA GLN A 25 -5.68 6.14 9.19
C GLN A 25 -6.41 4.85 9.57
N ASP A 26 -6.96 4.14 8.59
CA ASP A 26 -7.65 2.86 8.80
C ASP A 26 -6.68 1.80 9.37
N ALA A 27 -5.49 1.68 8.79
CA ALA A 27 -4.44 0.80 9.29
C ALA A 27 -3.97 1.15 10.72
N LEU A 28 -4.03 2.43 11.12
CA LEU A 28 -3.74 2.85 12.50
C LEU A 28 -4.89 2.50 13.46
N GLU A 29 -6.14 2.68 13.02
CA GLU A 29 -7.34 2.37 13.81
C GLU A 29 -7.44 0.86 14.08
N GLU A 30 -7.19 0.05 13.05
CA GLU A 30 -7.14 -1.41 13.09
C GLU A 30 -5.85 -1.94 13.76
N LYS A 31 -4.92 -1.05 14.13
CA LYS A 31 -3.61 -1.38 14.74
C LYS A 31 -2.78 -2.36 13.91
N LEU A 32 -2.86 -2.23 12.58
CA LEU A 32 -2.07 -3.03 11.64
C LEU A 32 -0.61 -2.56 11.57
N THR A 33 -0.35 -1.29 11.89
CA THR A 33 0.99 -0.70 11.91
C THR A 33 1.55 -0.58 13.34
N ASP A 34 2.81 -0.94 13.51
CA ASP A 34 3.61 -0.68 14.72
C ASP A 34 4.08 0.78 14.83
N ASP A 35 4.64 1.18 15.97
CA ASP A 35 5.27 2.50 16.20
C ASP A 35 6.30 2.90 15.13
N ARG A 36 6.88 1.92 14.43
CA ARG A 36 7.82 2.15 13.32
C ARG A 36 7.17 2.26 11.94
N ASN A 37 5.83 2.34 11.85
CA ASN A 37 5.08 2.20 10.60
C ASN A 37 5.38 0.89 9.87
N TYR A 38 5.59 -0.18 10.65
CA TYR A 38 5.81 -1.52 10.12
C TYR A 38 4.54 -2.36 10.26
N VAL A 39 4.14 -3.01 9.18
CA VAL A 39 2.98 -3.90 9.12
C VAL A 39 3.47 -5.33 9.03
N GLU A 40 3.25 -6.09 10.11
CA GLU A 40 3.58 -7.51 10.17
C GLU A 40 2.55 -8.35 9.39
N ASN A 41 1.26 -8.04 9.58
CA ASN A 41 0.16 -8.73 8.91
C ASN A 41 -0.27 -7.97 7.64
N TYR A 42 0.47 -8.21 6.56
CA TYR A 42 0.17 -7.58 5.27
C TYR A 42 -1.17 -8.07 4.68
N GLU A 43 -1.63 -9.28 5.00
CA GLU A 43 -2.91 -9.82 4.50
C GLU A 43 -4.10 -9.00 5.01
N ALA A 44 -4.10 -8.67 6.31
CA ALA A 44 -5.10 -7.78 6.90
C ALA A 44 -5.03 -6.36 6.31
N LEU A 45 -3.82 -5.87 6.03
CA LEU A 45 -3.65 -4.57 5.37
C LEU A 45 -4.29 -4.56 3.98
N PHE A 46 -4.14 -5.62 3.19
CA PHE A 46 -4.74 -5.70 1.85
C PHE A 46 -6.28 -5.69 1.84
N ASP A 47 -6.93 -6.09 2.93
CA ASP A 47 -8.39 -6.03 3.04
C ASP A 47 -8.93 -4.59 3.16
N VAL A 48 -8.18 -3.73 3.87
CA VAL A 48 -8.54 -2.32 4.10
C VAL A 48 -7.94 -1.35 3.08
N LEU A 49 -7.01 -1.83 2.25
CA LEU A 49 -6.37 -1.02 1.21
C LEU A 49 -7.33 -0.72 0.06
N CYS A 50 -7.42 0.54 -0.31
CA CYS A 50 -8.12 0.96 -1.51
C CYS A 50 -7.29 0.65 -2.78
N PRO A 51 -7.92 0.51 -3.96
CA PRO A 51 -7.22 0.24 -5.23
C PRO A 51 -6.27 1.36 -5.68
N GLY A 52 -6.26 2.50 -4.99
CA GLY A 52 -5.31 3.60 -5.23
C GLY A 52 -4.03 3.52 -4.39
N CYS A 53 -3.90 2.55 -3.49
CA CYS A 53 -2.66 2.30 -2.75
C CYS A 53 -1.74 1.39 -3.58
N GLU A 54 -0.45 1.67 -3.56
CA GLU A 54 0.50 1.03 -4.47
C GLU A 54 1.63 0.36 -3.68
N ASP A 55 1.98 -0.86 -4.06
CA ASP A 55 3.16 -1.54 -3.54
C ASP A 55 4.38 -1.13 -4.36
N ILE A 56 5.31 -0.39 -3.74
CA ILE A 56 6.51 0.14 -4.41
C ILE A 56 7.48 -1.01 -4.77
N ASN A 57 7.36 -2.15 -4.08
CA ASN A 57 8.22 -3.31 -4.30
C ASN A 57 7.63 -4.32 -5.29
N ARG A 58 6.41 -4.09 -5.79
CA ARG A 58 5.93 -4.83 -6.95
C ARG A 58 6.92 -4.50 -8.05
N PRO A 59 7.66 -5.49 -8.58
CA PRO A 59 8.54 -5.21 -9.70
C PRO A 59 7.69 -4.49 -10.73
N LEU A 60 8.27 -3.51 -11.41
CA LEU A 60 7.78 -3.03 -12.69
C LEU A 60 7.76 -4.22 -13.66
N VAL A 61 6.93 -5.23 -13.40
CA VAL A 61 6.33 -6.08 -14.41
C VAL A 61 5.37 -5.11 -15.08
N ASP A 62 6.03 -4.30 -15.90
CA ASP A 62 5.49 -3.65 -17.06
C ASP A 62 4.48 -4.60 -17.68
N ASP A 63 3.33 -4.01 -17.97
CA ASP A 63 2.29 -4.45 -18.87
C ASP A 63 2.84 -5.24 -20.09
N MET A 64 3.18 -6.52 -19.91
CA MET A 64 3.48 -7.46 -21.00
C MET A 64 2.42 -8.56 -21.05
N LEU A 65 1.16 -8.17 -20.88
CA LEU A 65 -0.01 -8.93 -21.26
C LEU A 65 -0.75 -8.19 -22.38
N GLY A 66 -0.11 -8.04 -23.55
CA GLY A 66 -0.78 -7.30 -24.63
C GLY A 66 0.00 -6.98 -25.90
N SER A 67 0.67 -7.95 -26.53
CA SER A 67 0.76 -7.91 -27.98
C SER A 67 0.42 -9.30 -28.50
N SER A 68 -0.81 -9.39 -29.00
CA SER A 68 -1.32 -10.49 -29.80
C SER A 68 -0.44 -10.64 -31.04
N GLU A 69 0.07 -11.83 -31.27
CA GLU A 69 0.47 -12.32 -32.60
C GLU A 69 -0.32 -13.61 -32.89
#